data_AF-A0A965HHQ8-F1
#
_entry.id   AF-A0A965HHQ8-F1
#
_cell.length_a   1.000
_cell.length_b   1.000
_cell.length_c   1.000
_cell.angle_alpha   90.00
_cell.angle_beta   90.00
_cell.angle_gamma   90.00
#
_symmetry.space_group_name_H-M   'P 1'
#
loop_
_entity.id
_entity.type
_entity.pdbx_description
1 polymer ?
#
loop_
_entity_poly.entity_id
_entity_poly.type
_entity_poly.pdbx_seq_one_letter_code
_entity_poly.pdbx_strand_id
1 'polypeptide(L)'
;MSTRGARIRARVWCFTPNPVFETKIESPSGRVVLSAGGKGHNVARQLHRWGVPAISVVGDGGAEGGAWMAHAKKEGVKVLRIPVRARMRQGWALLEEGIERIDFFTEDLKIGKSGWRKIRDFWIQNCKSGDWWVVAGSSATGWSKGWWKKLIGDLQKRGLSVLVDSRGALLREAVQ
;
A
#
# COMPACT_ATOMS: atom_id res chain seq x y z
N MET A 1 -21.03 -21.59 12.64
CA MET A 1 -20.77 -20.50 13.60
C MET A 1 -20.31 -19.26 12.83
N SER A 2 -21.17 -18.24 12.78
CA SER A 2 -20.94 -17.01 12.02
C SER A 2 -20.01 -16.08 12.80
N THR A 3 -18.78 -15.88 12.31
CA THR A 3 -17.91 -14.80 12.76
C THR A 3 -18.48 -13.49 12.25
N ARG A 4 -19.41 -12.88 12.99
CA ARG A 4 -19.76 -11.47 12.80
C ARG A 4 -18.47 -10.67 12.92
N GLY A 5 -17.95 -10.20 11.79
CA GLY A 5 -16.64 -9.54 11.70
C GLY A 5 -16.58 -8.37 12.68
N ALA A 6 -15.70 -8.47 13.67
CA ALA A 6 -15.38 -7.37 14.55
C ALA A 6 -14.91 -6.19 13.69
N ARG A 7 -15.74 -5.13 13.62
CA ARG A 7 -15.43 -3.94 12.83
C ARG A 7 -14.16 -3.31 13.38
N ILE A 8 -13.12 -3.28 12.55
CA ILE A 8 -11.82 -2.68 12.87
C ILE A 8 -12.02 -1.17 13.13
N ARG A 9 -11.49 -0.66 14.25
CA ARG A 9 -11.51 0.78 14.59
C ARG A 9 -10.15 1.40 14.25
N ALA A 10 -9.89 1.64 12.96
CA ALA A 10 -8.75 2.46 12.55
C ALA A 10 -9.22 3.91 12.35
N ARG A 11 -8.39 4.89 12.73
CA ARG A 11 -8.66 6.29 12.37
C ARG A 11 -8.06 6.64 11.01
N VAL A 12 -6.98 5.96 10.63
CA VAL A 12 -6.27 6.18 9.36
C VAL A 12 -5.97 4.84 8.66
N TRP A 13 -6.46 4.70 7.43
CA TRP A 13 -6.16 3.57 6.56
C TRP A 13 -5.14 4.01 5.52
N CYS A 14 -3.98 3.34 5.44
CA CYS A 14 -2.94 3.68 4.48
C CYS A 14 -2.77 2.57 3.45
N PHE A 15 -3.23 2.83 2.23
CA PHE A 15 -3.15 1.92 1.11
C PHE A 15 -1.84 2.09 0.33
N THR A 16 -1.12 0.99 0.13
CA THR A 16 -0.08 0.89 -0.89
C THR A 16 -0.62 0.08 -2.07
N PRO A 17 -0.95 0.72 -3.20
CA PRO A 17 -1.51 0.01 -4.36
C PRO A 17 -0.47 -0.77 -5.16
N ASN A 18 0.82 -0.49 -4.98
CA ASN A 18 1.93 -1.20 -5.62
C ASN A 18 3.06 -1.44 -4.60
N PRO A 19 2.86 -2.37 -3.65
CA PRO A 19 3.87 -2.71 -2.64
C PRO A 19 5.13 -3.29 -3.31
N VAL A 20 6.25 -3.09 -2.63
CA VAL A 20 7.56 -3.55 -3.09
C VAL A 20 8.33 -4.15 -1.92
N PHE A 21 9.01 -5.27 -2.16
CA PHE A 21 10.00 -5.79 -1.21
C PHE A 21 11.38 -5.23 -1.60
N GLU A 22 11.96 -4.42 -0.73
CA GLU A 22 13.19 -3.66 -1.03
C GLU A 22 14.41 -4.33 -0.42
N THR A 23 15.46 -4.45 -1.23
CA THR A 23 16.82 -4.82 -0.84
C THR A 23 17.72 -3.59 -0.93
N LYS A 24 18.20 -3.08 0.20
CA LYS A 24 19.13 -1.95 0.24
C LYS A 24 20.54 -2.45 0.44
N ILE A 25 21.48 -1.93 -0.33
CA ILE A 25 22.90 -2.27 -0.29
C ILE A 25 23.66 -1.00 0.08
N GLU A 26 24.41 -1.04 1.18
CA GLU A 26 25.19 0.09 1.68
C GLU A 26 26.67 -0.08 1.31
N SER A 27 27.16 0.76 0.39
CA SER A 27 28.56 0.85 -0.02
C SER A 27 29.31 1.86 0.88
N PRO A 28 30.58 1.58 1.28
CA PRO A 28 31.40 0.43 0.90
C PRO A 28 31.23 -0.80 1.80
N SER A 29 30.40 -0.72 2.85
CA SER A 29 30.30 -1.78 3.87
C SER A 29 29.80 -3.14 3.35
N GLY A 30 29.11 -3.15 2.20
CA GLY A 30 28.44 -4.33 1.65
C GLY A 30 27.20 -4.76 2.46
N ARG A 31 26.77 -3.98 3.46
CA ARG A 31 25.63 -4.33 4.31
C ARG A 31 24.34 -4.37 3.49
N VAL A 32 23.60 -5.48 3.63
CA VAL A 32 22.30 -5.67 2.96
C VAL A 32 21.17 -5.57 3.97
N VAL A 33 20.19 -4.71 3.69
CA VAL A 33 19.00 -4.51 4.52
C VAL A 33 17.74 -4.79 3.71
N LEU A 34 16.97 -5.78 4.15
CA LEU A 34 15.68 -6.14 3.55
C LEU A 34 14.53 -5.46 4.27
N SER A 35 13.58 -4.89 3.53
CA SER A 35 12.45 -4.17 4.12
C SER A 35 11.15 -4.28 3.33
N ALA A 36 10.05 -4.21 4.06
CA ALA A 36 8.72 -4.02 3.50
C ALA A 36 8.61 -2.56 3.01
N GLY A 37 8.55 -2.38 1.70
CA GLY A 37 8.49 -1.08 1.04
C GLY A 37 7.10 -0.75 0.51
N GLY A 38 6.93 0.52 0.14
CA GLY A 38 5.67 1.09 -0.32
C GLY A 38 5.26 2.34 0.46
N LYS A 39 4.93 3.42 -0.25
CA LYS A 39 4.68 4.72 0.39
C LYS A 39 3.54 4.67 1.41
N GLY A 40 2.41 4.03 1.10
CA GLY A 40 1.30 3.90 2.06
C GLY A 40 1.69 3.12 3.33
N HIS A 41 2.52 2.08 3.19
CA HIS A 41 3.05 1.33 4.32
C HIS A 41 4.00 2.17 5.17
N ASN A 42 4.90 2.93 4.53
CA ASN A 42 5.78 3.88 5.22
C ASN A 42 4.99 4.93 6.02
N VAL A 43 3.89 5.45 5.48
CA VAL A 43 2.99 6.37 6.20
C VAL A 43 2.39 5.68 7.42
N ALA A 44 1.81 4.48 7.28
CA ALA A 44 1.25 3.74 8.41
C ALA A 44 2.29 3.45 9.50
N ARG A 45 3.50 3.03 9.11
CA ARG A 45 4.61 2.80 10.04
C ARG A 45 4.96 4.07 10.82
N GLN A 46 5.04 5.21 10.14
CA GLN A 46 5.38 6.47 10.79
C GLN A 46 4.27 6.95 11.73
N LEU A 47 3.00 6.84 11.32
CA LEU A 47 1.84 7.15 12.16
C LEU A 47 1.82 6.26 13.42
N HIS A 48 2.11 4.97 13.27
CA HIS A 48 2.21 4.05 14.41
C HIS A 48 3.30 4.47 15.40
N ARG A 49 4.48 4.88 14.92
CA ARG A 49 5.57 5.41 15.76
C ARG A 49 5.19 6.67 16.52
N TRP A 50 4.28 7.48 15.96
CA TRP A 50 3.73 8.66 16.62
C TRP A 50 2.51 8.36 17.52
N GLY A 51 2.16 7.08 17.73
CA GLY A 51 1.01 6.69 18.53
C GLY A 51 -0.35 6.94 17.86
N VAL A 52 -0.38 7.25 16.56
CA VAL A 52 -1.61 7.46 15.81
C VAL A 52 -2.16 6.10 15.34
N PRO A 53 -3.45 5.76 15.62
CA PRO A 53 -4.04 4.50 15.18
C PRO A 53 -4.16 4.40 13.65
N ALA A 54 -3.18 3.74 13.03
CA ALA A 54 -3.09 3.52 11.59
C ALA A 54 -3.06 2.03 11.23
N ILE A 55 -3.60 1.71 10.06
CA ILE A 55 -3.51 0.37 9.46
C ILE A 55 -2.90 0.47 8.08
N SER A 56 -1.84 -0.30 7.86
CA SER A 56 -1.30 -0.50 6.51
C SER A 56 -2.15 -1.52 5.77
N VAL A 57 -2.52 -1.21 4.53
CA VAL A 57 -3.22 -2.14 3.63
C VAL A 57 -2.45 -2.25 2.33
N VAL A 58 -2.26 -3.47 1.85
CA VAL A 58 -1.52 -3.73 0.61
C VAL A 58 -2.24 -4.77 -0.26
N GLY A 59 -2.06 -4.68 -1.58
CA GLY A 59 -2.37 -5.80 -2.47
C GLY A 59 -1.38 -6.93 -2.24
N ASP A 60 -1.85 -8.12 -1.88
CA ASP A 60 -0.99 -9.28 -1.64
C ASP A 60 -0.92 -10.16 -2.87
N GLY A 61 0.30 -10.35 -3.37
CA GLY A 61 0.60 -11.09 -4.58
C GLY A 61 0.66 -12.61 -4.47
N GLY A 62 0.40 -13.18 -3.29
CA GLY A 62 0.49 -14.63 -3.08
C GLY A 62 1.79 -15.01 -2.37
N ALA A 63 2.47 -16.06 -2.83
CA ALA A 63 3.60 -16.66 -2.11
C ALA A 63 4.74 -15.64 -1.85
N GLU A 64 5.09 -14.81 -2.83
CA GLU A 64 6.13 -13.78 -2.68
C GLU A 64 5.75 -12.67 -1.68
N GLY A 65 4.45 -12.47 -1.41
CA GLY A 65 3.99 -11.54 -0.38
C GLY A 65 4.35 -11.97 1.05
N GLY A 66 4.71 -13.24 1.25
CA GLY A 66 5.13 -13.78 2.54
C GLY A 66 6.35 -13.09 3.13
N ALA A 67 7.39 -12.85 2.32
CA ALA A 67 8.61 -12.16 2.76
C ALA A 67 8.33 -10.71 3.17
N TRP A 68 7.59 -9.99 2.33
CA TRP A 68 7.16 -8.62 2.63
C TRP A 68 6.39 -8.57 3.97
N MET A 69 5.45 -9.50 4.18
CA MET A 69 4.68 -9.57 5.43
C MET A 69 5.53 -9.91 6.65
N ALA A 70 6.49 -10.81 6.51
CA ALA A 70 7.40 -11.18 7.59
C ALA A 70 8.23 -9.98 8.06
N HIS A 71 8.67 -9.12 7.14
CA HIS A 71 9.37 -7.88 7.47
C HIS A 71 8.42 -6.83 8.04
N ALA A 72 7.27 -6.60 7.43
CA ALA A 72 6.29 -5.62 7.90
C ALA A 72 5.80 -5.89 9.33
N LYS A 73 5.62 -7.17 9.71
CA LYS A 73 5.22 -7.55 11.07
C LYS A 73 6.24 -7.13 12.14
N LYS A 74 7.53 -7.09 11.82
CA LYS A 74 8.58 -6.67 12.77
C LYS A 74 8.49 -5.19 13.13
N GLU A 75 7.75 -4.40 12.35
CA GLU A 75 7.61 -2.96 12.55
C GLU A 75 6.48 -2.56 13.52
N GLY A 76 5.71 -3.52 14.04
CA GLY A 76 4.65 -3.30 15.03
C GLY A 76 3.34 -2.72 14.49
N VAL A 77 3.35 -2.13 13.28
CA VAL A 77 2.14 -1.62 12.63
C VAL A 77 1.22 -2.75 12.20
N LYS A 78 -0.09 -2.58 12.41
CA LYS A 78 -1.09 -3.54 11.92
C LYS A 78 -1.13 -3.50 10.40
N VAL A 79 -1.00 -4.67 9.77
CA VAL A 79 -1.06 -4.81 8.31
C VAL A 79 -2.18 -5.75 7.88
N LEU A 80 -2.96 -5.31 6.89
CA LEU A 80 -3.99 -6.11 6.25
C LEU A 80 -3.65 -6.30 4.76
N ARG A 81 -4.12 -7.43 4.23
CA ARG A 81 -3.84 -7.86 2.87
C ARG A 81 -5.12 -8.00 2.08
N ILE A 82 -5.10 -7.51 0.85
CA ILE A 82 -6.15 -7.76 -0.14
C ILE A 82 -5.60 -8.80 -1.13
N PRO A 83 -6.08 -10.05 -1.11
CA PRO A 83 -5.54 -11.10 -1.98
C PRO A 83 -5.76 -10.78 -3.46
N VAL A 84 -4.67 -10.64 -4.21
CA VAL A 84 -4.65 -10.44 -5.66
C VAL A 84 -3.73 -11.48 -6.31
N ARG A 85 -4.10 -11.99 -7.49
CA ARG A 85 -3.25 -12.93 -8.24
C ARG A 85 -2.24 -12.13 -9.08
N ALA A 86 -1.17 -11.65 -8.47
CA ALA A 86 -0.14 -10.83 -9.13
C ALA A 86 1.21 -11.03 -8.43
N ARG A 87 2.34 -11.05 -9.14
CA ARG A 87 3.65 -11.22 -8.46
C ARG A 87 4.05 -9.93 -7.74
N MET A 88 4.51 -10.05 -6.48
CA MET A 88 4.98 -8.92 -5.68
C MET A 88 6.22 -8.28 -6.31
N ARG A 89 6.27 -6.95 -6.37
CA ARG A 89 7.39 -6.19 -6.93
C ARG A 89 8.64 -6.33 -6.06
N GLN A 90 9.80 -6.44 -6.68
CA GLN A 90 11.10 -6.37 -6.01
C GLN A 90 11.76 -5.03 -6.32
N GLY A 91 12.48 -4.50 -5.35
CA GLY A 91 13.24 -3.26 -5.48
C GLY A 91 14.63 -3.40 -4.91
N TRP A 92 15.57 -2.67 -5.50
CA TRP A 92 16.95 -2.56 -5.04
C TRP A 92 17.31 -1.10 -4.89
N ALA A 93 18.02 -0.78 -3.82
CA ALA A 93 18.58 0.55 -3.61
C ALA A 93 20.08 0.44 -3.30
N LEU A 94 20.90 1.18 -4.03
CA LEU A 94 22.30 1.36 -3.70
C LEU A 94 22.46 2.68 -2.94
N LEU A 95 23.05 2.60 -1.76
CA LEU A 95 23.39 3.73 -0.91
C LEU A 95 24.91 3.83 -0.84
N GLU A 96 25.47 4.94 -1.32
CA GLU A 96 26.90 5.22 -1.27
C GLU A 96 27.10 6.65 -0.77
N GLU A 97 28.06 6.83 0.14
CA GLU A 97 28.32 8.14 0.75
C GLU A 97 28.77 9.14 -0.31
N GLY A 98 28.14 10.32 -0.32
CA GLY A 98 28.43 11.36 -1.32
C GLY A 98 27.80 11.13 -2.70
N ILE A 99 27.05 10.04 -2.91
CA ILE A 99 26.35 9.75 -4.17
C ILE A 99 24.83 9.73 -3.96
N GLU A 100 24.09 10.18 -4.98
CA GLU A 100 22.63 10.06 -4.98
C GLU A 100 22.22 8.58 -4.93
N ARG A 101 21.20 8.28 -4.10
CA ARG A 101 20.62 6.95 -4.00
C ARG A 101 20.16 6.47 -5.37
N ILE A 102 20.59 5.28 -5.77
CA ILE A 102 20.17 4.66 -7.03
C ILE A 102 19.13 3.58 -6.74
N ASP A 103 17.94 3.72 -7.32
CA ASP A 103 16.83 2.78 -7.14
C ASP A 103 16.48 2.04 -8.44
N PHE A 104 16.33 0.71 -8.34
CA PHE A 104 15.88 -0.16 -9.43
C PHE A 104 14.71 -0.99 -8.95
N PHE A 105 13.77 -1.29 -9.86
CA PHE A 105 12.59 -2.05 -9.51
C PHE A 105 12.18 -2.98 -10.64
N THR A 106 11.55 -4.10 -10.29
CA THR A 106 10.79 -4.89 -11.26
C THR A 106 9.55 -4.12 -11.72
N GLU A 107 8.89 -4.66 -12.75
CA GLU A 107 7.60 -4.15 -13.24
C GLU A 107 6.56 -4.00 -12.13
N ASP A 108 5.63 -3.07 -12.33
CA ASP A 108 4.48 -2.86 -11.46
C ASP A 108 3.58 -4.11 -11.41
N LEU A 109 2.90 -4.31 -10.28
CA LEU A 109 1.93 -5.39 -10.13
C LEU A 109 0.87 -5.29 -11.25
N LYS A 110 0.60 -6.41 -11.92
CA LYS A 110 -0.48 -6.53 -12.91
C LYS A 110 -1.70 -7.17 -12.25
N ILE A 111 -2.67 -6.35 -11.86
CA ILE A 111 -3.87 -6.82 -11.16
C ILE A 111 -5.04 -6.89 -12.15
N GLY A 112 -5.63 -8.07 -12.29
CA GLY A 112 -6.81 -8.27 -13.14
C GLY A 112 -8.09 -7.63 -12.58
N LYS A 113 -9.13 -7.52 -13.42
CA LYS A 113 -10.44 -6.92 -13.06
C LYS A 113 -11.03 -7.46 -11.75
N SER A 114 -10.91 -8.76 -11.49
CA SER A 114 -11.40 -9.39 -10.26
C SER A 114 -10.63 -8.94 -9.01
N GLY A 115 -9.32 -8.68 -9.13
CA GLY A 115 -8.50 -8.13 -8.05
C GLY A 115 -8.88 -6.69 -7.72
N TRP A 116 -9.05 -5.84 -8.73
CA TRP A 116 -9.53 -4.47 -8.52
C TRP A 116 -10.94 -4.41 -7.92
N ARG A 117 -11.84 -5.32 -8.30
CA ARG A 117 -13.14 -5.46 -7.63
C ARG A 117 -12.98 -5.79 -6.14
N LYS A 118 -12.14 -6.78 -5.79
CA LYS A 118 -11.84 -7.11 -4.39
C LYS A 118 -11.27 -5.93 -3.61
N ILE A 119 -10.39 -5.14 -4.22
CA ILE A 119 -9.82 -3.93 -3.60
C ILE A 119 -10.93 -2.93 -3.28
N ARG A 120 -11.83 -2.65 -4.23
CA ARG A 120 -12.99 -1.79 -3.99
C ARG A 120 -13.86 -2.33 -2.85
N ASP A 121 -14.23 -3.61 -2.92
CA ASP A 121 -15.13 -4.24 -1.94
C ASP A 121 -14.53 -4.18 -0.53
N PHE A 122 -13.23 -4.39 -0.39
CA PHE A 122 -12.52 -4.24 0.88
C PHE A 122 -12.75 -2.87 1.51
N TRP A 123 -12.55 -1.78 0.75
CA TRP A 123 -12.70 -0.43 1.29
C TRP A 123 -14.14 -0.10 1.65
N ILE A 124 -15.07 -0.51 0.79
CA ILE A 124 -16.52 -0.31 0.99
C ILE A 124 -17.04 -1.04 2.24
N GLN A 125 -16.46 -2.20 2.59
CA GLN A 125 -16.85 -3.00 3.74
C GLN A 125 -16.20 -2.56 5.06
N ASN A 126 -14.97 -2.04 5.01
CA ASN A 126 -14.15 -1.85 6.21
C ASN A 126 -14.10 -0.39 6.69
N CYS A 127 -14.11 0.58 5.79
CA CYS A 127 -14.07 1.99 6.18
C CYS A 127 -15.42 2.50 6.67
N LYS A 128 -15.39 3.52 7.52
CA LYS A 128 -16.57 4.21 8.05
C LYS A 128 -16.46 5.72 7.89
N SER A 129 -17.59 6.40 8.04
CA SER A 129 -17.64 7.86 8.13
C SER A 129 -16.72 8.36 9.25
N GLY A 130 -15.94 9.40 8.98
CA GLY A 130 -14.93 9.96 9.88
C GLY A 130 -13.55 9.31 9.80
N ASP A 131 -13.39 8.20 9.06
CA ASP A 131 -12.07 7.61 8.82
C ASP A 131 -11.28 8.43 7.80
N TRP A 132 -9.95 8.42 7.93
CA TRP A 132 -9.03 8.87 6.89
C TRP A 132 -8.65 7.70 5.99
N TRP A 133 -8.70 7.91 4.68
CA TRP A 133 -8.18 6.99 3.68
C TRP A 133 -7.04 7.65 2.92
N VAL A 134 -5.83 7.15 3.14
CA VAL A 134 -4.60 7.59 2.50
C VAL A 134 -4.24 6.57 1.43
N VAL A 135 -4.07 7.00 0.19
CA VAL A 135 -3.45 6.19 -0.87
C VAL A 135 -2.15 6.85 -1.29
N ALA A 136 -1.04 6.12 -1.17
CA ALA A 136 0.27 6.68 -1.44
C ALA A 136 1.15 5.74 -2.28
N GLY A 137 1.89 6.35 -3.22
CA GLY A 137 2.80 5.65 -4.13
C GLY A 137 2.26 5.46 -5.54
N SER A 138 3.02 4.76 -6.39
CA SER A 138 2.53 4.37 -7.71
C SER A 138 1.43 3.31 -7.59
N SER A 139 0.56 3.25 -8.59
CA SER A 139 -0.49 2.23 -8.68
C SER A 139 0.02 0.97 -9.37
N ALA A 140 -0.48 -0.19 -8.96
CA ALA A 140 -0.51 -1.36 -9.82
C ALA A 140 -1.30 -1.06 -11.11
N THR A 141 -1.10 -1.88 -12.14
CA THR A 141 -1.76 -1.77 -13.45
C THR A 141 -3.00 -2.67 -13.55
N GLY A 142 -3.75 -2.53 -14.65
CA GLY A 142 -4.89 -3.40 -14.98
C GLY A 142 -6.27 -2.93 -14.48
N TRP A 143 -6.35 -1.71 -13.92
CA TRP A 143 -7.61 -1.06 -13.57
C TRP A 143 -8.21 -0.34 -14.80
N SER A 144 -9.54 -0.26 -14.86
CA SER A 144 -10.26 0.42 -15.94
C SER A 144 -10.24 1.94 -15.74
N LYS A 145 -10.15 2.73 -16.83
CA LYS A 145 -10.28 4.19 -16.77
C LYS A 145 -11.49 4.63 -15.91
N GLY A 146 -11.29 5.61 -15.05
CA GLY A 146 -12.27 6.15 -14.11
C GLY A 146 -12.45 5.32 -12.82
N TRP A 147 -11.74 4.20 -12.67
CA TRP A 147 -11.88 3.34 -11.49
C TRP A 147 -11.44 4.06 -10.21
N TRP A 148 -10.32 4.80 -10.25
CA TRP A 148 -9.83 5.53 -9.08
C TRP A 148 -10.74 6.69 -8.73
N LYS A 149 -11.15 7.47 -9.74
CA LYS A 149 -12.13 8.56 -9.57
C LYS A 149 -13.40 8.06 -8.89
N LYS A 150 -13.96 6.95 -9.38
CA LYS A 150 -15.18 6.36 -8.83
C LYS A 150 -14.99 5.90 -7.39
N LEU A 151 -13.90 5.16 -7.09
CA LEU A 151 -13.63 4.70 -5.73
C LEU A 151 -13.48 5.88 -4.76
N ILE A 152 -12.68 6.89 -5.12
CA ILE A 152 -12.43 8.07 -4.30
C ILE A 152 -13.75 8.79 -4.00
N GLY A 153 -14.56 9.06 -5.03
CA GLY A 153 -15.86 9.70 -4.87
C GLY A 153 -16.83 8.89 -4.01
N ASP A 154 -16.84 7.56 -4.14
CA ASP A 154 -17.67 6.68 -3.31
C ASP A 154 -17.24 6.70 -1.83
N LEU A 155 -15.93 6.79 -1.55
CA LEU A 155 -15.41 6.91 -0.18
C LEU A 155 -15.70 8.29 0.42
N GLN A 156 -15.54 9.38 -0.34
CA GLN A 156 -15.89 10.73 0.11
C GLN A 156 -17.38 10.84 0.43
N LYS A 157 -18.27 10.32 -0.42
CA LYS A 157 -19.73 10.29 -0.18
C LYS A 157 -20.12 9.51 1.07
N ARG A 158 -19.27 8.59 1.54
CA ARG A 158 -19.44 7.86 2.80
C ARG A 158 -18.91 8.63 4.01
N GLY A 159 -18.40 9.83 3.81
CA GLY A 159 -17.86 10.71 4.85
C GLY A 159 -16.43 10.40 5.26
N LEU A 160 -15.62 9.80 4.38
CA LEU A 160 -14.19 9.64 4.62
C LEU A 160 -13.42 10.89 4.20
N SER A 161 -12.37 11.22 4.94
CA SER A 161 -11.34 12.17 4.48
C SER A 161 -10.34 11.42 3.60
N VAL A 162 -10.16 11.88 2.36
CA VAL A 162 -9.28 11.21 1.38
C VAL A 162 -8.00 12.03 1.19
N LEU A 163 -6.84 11.37 1.29
CA LEU A 163 -5.53 11.93 0.96
C LEU A 163 -4.87 11.08 -0.12
N VAL A 164 -4.47 11.71 -1.22
CA VAL A 164 -3.79 11.06 -2.34
C VAL A 164 -2.39 11.65 -2.51
N ASP A 165 -1.36 10.84 -2.25
CA ASP A 165 0.05 11.14 -2.59
C ASP A 165 0.52 10.16 -3.67
N SER A 166 0.29 10.52 -4.93
CA SER A 166 0.60 9.62 -6.04
C SER A 166 1.13 10.38 -7.25
N ARG A 167 1.26 9.67 -8.37
CA ARG A 167 1.71 10.19 -9.66
C ARG A 167 0.95 9.54 -10.80
N GLY A 168 1.08 10.12 -11.99
CA GLY A 168 0.53 9.54 -13.21
C GLY A 168 -1.00 9.43 -13.20
N ALA A 169 -1.52 8.33 -13.74
CA ALA A 169 -2.95 8.17 -13.99
C ALA A 169 -3.80 8.13 -12.71
N LEU A 170 -3.28 7.61 -11.60
CA LEU A 170 -3.97 7.64 -10.31
C LEU A 170 -4.17 9.10 -9.85
N LEU A 171 -3.08 9.89 -9.80
CA LEU A 171 -3.17 11.30 -9.38
C LEU A 171 -4.11 12.09 -10.30
N ARG A 172 -4.04 11.87 -11.62
CA ARG A 172 -4.95 12.53 -12.58
C ARG A 172 -6.41 12.20 -12.31
N GLU A 173 -6.75 10.96 -12.00
CA GLU A 173 -8.14 10.59 -11.69
C GLU A 173 -8.58 11.08 -10.31
N ALA A 174 -7.65 11.27 -9.37
CA ALA A 174 -7.96 11.76 -8.03
C ALA A 174 -8.36 13.24 -7.99
N VAL A 175 -7.88 14.05 -8.94
CA VAL A 175 -8.14 15.50 -9.01
C VAL A 175 -9.28 15.86 -9.98
N GLN A 176 -9.99 14.86 -10.51
CA GLN A 176 -11.12 15.01 -11.45
C GLN A 176 -12.45 14.77 -10.77
#